data_AF-A0A183FB57-F1
#
_entry.id   AF-A0A183FB57-F1
#
_cell.length_a   1.000
_cell.length_b   1.000
_cell.length_c   1.000
_cell.angle_alpha   90.00
_cell.angle_beta   90.00
_cell.angle_gamma   90.00
#
_symmetry.space_group_name_H-M   'P 1'
#
loop_
_entity.id
_entity.type
_entity.pdbx_description
1 polymer ?
#
loop_
_entity_poly.entity_id
_entity_poly.type
_entity_poly.pdbx_seq_one_letter_code
_entity_poly.pdbx_strand_id
1 'polypeptide(L)'
;MPESSNYSGSTVVMEMFFKAIAQFKPDLIIISGIHTLEFQNKEMRLEKLRMIRRNLLQVSSKTPIHFELGSLADATFMFDILHRVSWRCNSIG
;
A
#
# COMPACT_ATOMS: atom_id res chain seq x y z
N MET A 1 24.32 -4.62 18.96
CA MET A 1 22.98 -4.41 19.55
C MET A 1 21.98 -4.43 18.40
N PRO A 2 20.94 -5.27 18.40
CA PRO A 2 19.94 -5.18 17.34
C PRO A 2 19.09 -3.95 17.62
N GLU A 3 19.05 -3.04 16.64
CA GLU A 3 18.22 -1.84 16.66
C GLU A 3 16.77 -2.23 16.93
N SER A 4 16.18 -1.64 17.97
CA SER A 4 14.74 -1.71 18.21
C SER A 4 14.05 -1.08 17.00
N SER A 5 13.53 -1.92 16.12
CA SER A 5 12.64 -1.51 15.04
C SER A 5 11.44 -0.81 15.68
N ASN A 6 11.45 0.53 15.63
CA ASN A 6 10.32 1.37 15.99
C ASN A 6 9.20 1.12 14.97
N TYR A 7 8.48 0.01 15.12
CA TYR A 7 7.28 -0.25 14.37
C TYR A 7 6.22 0.77 14.79
N SER A 8 5.96 1.74 13.92
CA SER A 8 4.84 2.66 14.13
C SER A 8 3.54 1.86 14.24
N GLY A 9 2.58 2.26 15.08
CA GLY A 9 1.29 1.56 15.19
C GLY A 9 0.57 1.38 13.84
N SER A 10 0.81 2.31 12.92
CA SER A 10 0.30 2.24 11.55
C SER A 10 0.89 1.12 10.69
N THR A 11 2.10 0.63 11.01
CA THR A 11 2.71 -0.55 10.39
C THR A 11 1.98 -1.81 10.83
N VAL A 12 1.72 -1.96 12.13
CA VAL A 12 1.02 -3.12 12.69
C VAL A 12 -0.39 -3.24 12.08
N VAL A 13 -1.12 -2.12 11.99
CA VAL A 13 -2.45 -2.09 11.37
C VAL A 13 -2.42 -2.52 9.89
N MET A 14 -1.41 -2.07 9.13
CA MET A 14 -1.24 -2.51 7.73
C MET A 14 -0.96 -4.01 7.62
N GLU A 15 -0.10 -4.56 8.47
CA GLU A 15 0.19 -6.00 8.48
C GLU A 15 -1.05 -6.83 8.85
N MET A 16 -1.83 -6.36 9.83
CA MET A 16 -3.11 -6.99 10.19
C MET A 16 -4.10 -6.98 9.02
N PHE A 17 -4.19 -5.87 8.27
CA PHE A 17 -5.04 -5.77 7.09
C PHE A 17 -4.66 -6.80 6.02
N PHE A 18 -3.38 -6.93 5.68
CA PHE A 18 -2.94 -7.91 4.68
C PHE A 18 -3.06 -9.36 5.16
N LYS A 19 -2.87 -9.60 6.46
CA LYS A 19 -3.16 -10.91 7.06
C LYS A 19 -4.65 -11.25 6.96
N ALA A 20 -5.54 -10.28 7.18
CA ALA A 20 -6.97 -10.45 7.02
C ALA A 20 -7.34 -10.79 5.57
N ILE A 21 -6.72 -10.15 4.56
CA ILE A 21 -6.89 -10.50 3.14
C ILE A 21 -6.53 -11.98 2.90
N ALA A 22 -5.38 -12.43 3.40
CA ALA A 22 -4.92 -13.80 3.20
C ALA A 22 -5.85 -14.85 3.85
N GLN A 23 -6.45 -14.51 5.00
CA GLN A 23 -7.40 -15.36 5.71
C GLN A 23 -8.79 -15.36 5.06
N PHE A 24 -9.28 -14.18 4.67
CA PHE A 24 -10.60 -13.99 4.08
C PHE A 24 -10.69 -14.54 2.65
N LYS A 25 -9.59 -14.49 1.89
CA LYS A 25 -9.50 -14.95 0.48
C LYS A 25 -10.58 -14.32 -0.40
N PRO A 26 -10.59 -12.99 -0.53
CA PRO A 26 -11.60 -12.31 -1.34
C PRO A 26 -11.47 -12.64 -2.83
N ASP A 27 -12.60 -12.54 -3.53
CA ASP A 27 -12.65 -12.59 -5.00
C ASP A 27 -12.22 -11.26 -5.66
N LEU A 28 -12.23 -10.16 -4.90
CA LEU A 28 -11.80 -8.83 -5.34
C LEU A 28 -11.19 -8.06 -4.16
N ILE A 29 -10.08 -7.38 -4.40
CA ILE A 29 -9.48 -6.44 -3.45
C ILE A 29 -9.58 -5.02 -4.01
N ILE A 30 -10.07 -4.10 -3.18
CA ILE A 30 -10.10 -2.67 -3.47
C ILE A 30 -9.18 -1.97 -2.47
N ILE A 31 -8.23 -1.18 -2.97
CA ILE A 31 -7.29 -0.41 -2.15
C ILE A 31 -7.47 1.06 -2.47
N SER A 32 -7.61 1.87 -1.41
CA SER A 32 -7.65 3.31 -1.50
C SER A 32 -6.84 3.93 -0.35
N GLY A 33 -6.84 5.26 -0.25
CA GLY A 33 -6.24 5.99 0.87
C GLY A 33 -4.73 6.16 0.80
N ILE A 34 -4.03 5.63 -0.20
CA ILE A 34 -2.57 5.86 -0.34
C ILE A 34 -2.26 7.36 -0.52
N HIS A 35 -3.19 8.12 -1.11
CA HIS A 35 -3.08 9.57 -1.26
C HIS A 35 -2.94 10.31 0.08
N THR A 36 -3.45 9.77 1.19
CA THR A 36 -3.35 10.41 2.51
C THR A 36 -1.92 10.45 3.05
N LEU A 37 -0.98 9.72 2.42
CA LEU A 37 0.44 9.74 2.76
C LEU A 37 1.17 10.97 2.21
N GLU A 38 0.52 11.79 1.38
CA GLU A 38 1.08 13.02 0.80
C GLU A 38 1.61 13.96 1.88
N PHE A 39 0.90 14.06 3.01
CA PHE A 39 1.23 14.95 4.12
C PHE A 39 2.24 14.37 5.11
N GLN A 40 2.74 13.16 4.88
CA GLN A 40 3.78 12.54 5.71
C GLN A 40 5.17 12.97 5.21
N ASN A 41 6.17 12.92 6.10
CA ASN A 41 7.55 13.13 5.65
C ASN A 41 7.97 12.05 4.63
N LYS A 42 8.96 12.40 3.82
CA LYS A 42 9.41 11.61 2.67
C LYS A 42 9.82 10.20 3.06
N GLU A 43 10.53 10.05 4.17
CA GLU A 43 11.05 8.78 4.67
C GLU A 43 9.89 7.83 5.04
N MET A 44 8.92 8.33 5.81
CA MET A 44 7.72 7.58 6.20
C MET A 44 6.87 7.20 4.99
N ARG A 45 6.72 8.13 4.03
CA ARG A 45 5.99 7.92 2.78
C ARG A 45 6.60 6.78 1.97
N LEU A 46 7.93 6.81 1.78
CA LEU A 46 8.65 5.76 1.06
C LEU A 46 8.58 4.42 1.79
N GLU A 47 8.70 4.41 3.10
CA GLU A 47 8.60 3.17 3.88
C GLU A 47 7.22 2.53 3.74
N LYS A 48 6.14 3.31 3.87
CA LYS A 48 4.79 2.82 3.69
C LYS A 48 4.52 2.35 2.27
N LEU A 49 5.01 3.04 1.24
CA LEU A 49 4.90 2.57 -0.14
C LEU A 49 5.64 1.24 -0.37
N ARG A 50 6.83 1.06 0.22
CA ARG A 50 7.56 -0.21 0.15
C ARG A 50 6.78 -1.34 0.81
N MET A 51 6.21 -1.08 1.98
CA MET A 51 5.37 -2.03 2.70
C MET A 51 4.14 -2.44 1.89
N ILE A 52 3.40 -1.47 1.34
CA ILE A 52 2.21 -1.72 0.52
C ILE A 52 2.59 -2.58 -0.70
N ARG A 53 3.62 -2.18 -1.44
CA ARG A 53 4.12 -2.95 -2.60
C ARG A 53 4.48 -4.38 -2.22
N ARG A 54 5.24 -4.58 -1.12
CA ARG A 54 5.66 -5.91 -0.66
C ARG A 54 4.47 -6.81 -0.37
N ASN A 55 3.47 -6.30 0.34
CA ASN A 55 2.29 -7.08 0.68
C ASN A 55 1.40 -7.35 -0.53
N LEU A 56 1.26 -6.41 -1.48
CA LEU A 56 0.53 -6.64 -2.72
C LEU A 56 1.12 -7.77 -3.57
N LEU A 57 2.44 -7.91 -3.56
CA LEU A 57 3.14 -8.99 -4.25
C LEU A 57 2.88 -10.37 -3.61
N GLN A 58 2.43 -10.43 -2.35
CA GLN A 58 2.06 -11.67 -1.68
C GLN A 58 0.61 -12.09 -1.96
N VAL A 59 -0.21 -11.17 -2.48
CA VAL A 59 -1.59 -11.50 -2.89
C VAL A 59 -1.55 -12.39 -4.13
N SER A 60 -2.33 -13.48 -4.10
CA SER A 60 -2.53 -14.40 -5.22
C SER A 60 -2.76 -13.65 -6.54
N SER A 61 -2.02 -14.00 -7.60
CA SER A 61 -2.18 -13.41 -8.94
C SER A 61 -3.57 -13.64 -9.55
N LYS A 62 -4.34 -14.59 -9.02
CA LYS A 62 -5.73 -14.87 -9.44
C LYS A 62 -6.74 -13.90 -8.84
N THR A 63 -6.42 -13.23 -7.75
CA THR A 63 -7.32 -12.25 -7.12
C THR A 63 -7.08 -10.87 -7.77
N PRO A 64 -8.06 -10.31 -8.48
CA PRO A 64 -7.96 -8.97 -9.05
C PRO A 64 -7.84 -7.91 -7.95
N ILE A 65 -7.01 -6.90 -8.22
CA ILE A 65 -6.81 -5.76 -7.33
C ILE A 65 -7.19 -4.48 -8.08
N HIS A 66 -8.16 -3.74 -7.57
CA HIS A 66 -8.49 -2.39 -8.01
C HIS A 66 -7.83 -1.37 -7.09
N PHE A 67 -7.17 -0.37 -7.67
CA PHE A 67 -6.54 0.73 -6.94
C PHE A 67 -7.27 2.04 -7.21
N GLU A 68 -7.94 2.55 -6.19
CA GLU A 68 -8.68 3.81 -6.22
C GLU A 68 -7.74 4.95 -5.80
N LEU A 69 -7.43 5.82 -6.75
CA LEU A 69 -6.72 7.07 -6.50
C LEU A 69 -7.68 8.05 -5.82
N GLY A 70 -7.15 8.79 -4.84
CA GLY A 70 -7.88 9.93 -4.29
C GLY A 70 -7.33 11.25 -4.83
N SER A 71 -7.79 12.35 -4.24
CA SER A 71 -7.24 13.67 -4.52
C SER A 71 -5.77 13.74 -4.11
N LEU A 72 -4.91 14.16 -5.03
CA LEU A 72 -3.47 14.36 -4.86
C LEU A 72 -3.11 15.74 -5.41
N ALA A 73 -2.32 16.50 -4.66
CA ALA A 73 -1.81 17.80 -5.08
C ALA A 73 -0.35 17.74 -5.55
N ASP A 74 0.44 16.80 -5.02
CA ASP A 74 1.83 16.53 -5.36
C ASP A 74 1.93 15.55 -6.53
N ALA A 75 2.16 16.10 -7.73
CA ALA A 75 2.36 15.33 -8.96
C ALA A 75 3.57 14.37 -8.88
N THR A 76 4.62 14.72 -8.12
CA THR A 76 5.79 13.84 -7.93
C THR A 76 5.38 12.64 -7.10
N PHE A 77 4.59 12.86 -6.04
CA PHE A 77 4.09 11.78 -5.21
C PHE A 77 3.11 10.87 -5.96
N MET A 78 2.23 11.46 -6.78
CA MET A 78 1.35 10.68 -7.66
C MET A 78 2.16 9.75 -8.57
N PHE A 79 3.23 10.24 -9.19
CA PHE A 79 4.10 9.43 -10.03
C PHE A 79 4.76 8.28 -9.24
N ASP A 80 5.24 8.57 -8.03
CA ASP A 80 5.79 7.57 -7.12
C ASP A 80 4.77 6.46 -6.77
N ILE A 81 3.52 6.84 -6.48
CA ILE A 81 2.43 5.90 -6.19
C ILE A 81 2.19 5.00 -7.41
N LEU A 82 1.95 5.60 -8.57
CA LEU A 82 1.64 4.88 -9.79
C LEU A 82 2.77 3.90 -10.11
N HIS A 83 4.01 4.37 -10.20
CA HIS A 83 5.14 3.51 -10.56
C HIS A 83 5.38 2.35 -9.58
N ARG A 84 5.04 2.51 -8.29
CA ARG A 84 5.34 1.50 -7.26
C ARG A 84 4.18 0.58 -6.94
N VAL A 85 2.94 1.04 -7.09
CA VAL A 85 1.73 0.33 -6.68
C VAL A 85 0.97 -0.21 -7.88
N SER A 86 0.82 0.58 -8.95
CA SER A 86 -0.10 0.25 -10.05
C SER A 86 0.29 -1.02 -10.81
N TRP A 87 1.58 -1.36 -10.85
CA TRP A 87 2.08 -2.56 -11.54
C TRP A 87 1.39 -3.86 -11.10
N ARG A 88 1.02 -3.98 -9.82
CA ARG A 88 0.35 -5.18 -9.29
C ARG A 88 -1.19 -5.09 -9.39
N CYS A 89 -1.73 -3.93 -9.73
CA CYS A 89 -3.16 -3.69 -9.83
C CYS A 89 -3.68 -4.03 -11.22
N ASN A 90 -4.91 -4.55 -11.27
CA ASN A 90 -5.61 -4.93 -12.49
C ASN A 90 -6.49 -3.80 -13.03
N SER A 91 -6.82 -2.83 -12.18
CA SER A 91 -7.66 -1.68 -12.51
C SER A 91 -7.26 -0.49 -11.65
N ILE A 92 -7.43 0.71 -12.18
CA ILE A 92 -7.15 1.99 -11.50
C ILE A 92 -8.40 2.87 -11.67
N GLY A 93 -8.86 3.46 -10.57
CA GLY A 93 -9.96 4.44 -10.49
C GLY A 93 -9.45 5.80 -10.07
#